data_AF-A0A6A5U5L3-F1
#
_entry.id   AF-A0A6A5U5L3-F1
#
_cell.length_a   1.000
_cell.length_b   1.000
_cell.length_c   1.000
_cell.angle_alpha   90.00
_cell.angle_beta   90.00
_cell.angle_gamma   90.00
#
_symmetry.space_group_name_H-M   'P 1'
#
loop_
_entity.id
_entity.type
_entity.pdbx_description
1 polymer ?
#
loop_
_entity_poly.entity_id
_entity_poly.type
_entity_poly.pdbx_seq_one_letter_code
_entity_poly.pdbx_strand_id
1 'polypeptide(L)'
;MTTSSGTKKKRVRTWTAEERAAHRVFEKSRREAFNDSMIDLARHIPSLAGTRRLNKHMIVEHSIARHQKQRQLCLSALAGAQALIAERNELLAEVNQWRTASGGLPLREAAPEGQLLQELIATENETFASFPNGFGDNAPEEGSGDDQYYKDSALPRPRNVARYSVDIPPPDPSGAFYLLVSQRKARHMALSSNRQQPEMIYLSPRA
;
A
#
# COMPACT_ATOMS: atom_id res chain seq x y z
N MET A 1 46.13 -31.91 30.72
CA MET A 1 44.77 -32.44 30.95
C MET A 1 43.81 -31.64 30.09
N THR A 2 43.24 -32.24 29.05
CA THR A 2 42.42 -31.59 28.01
C THR A 2 40.94 -31.85 28.27
N THR A 3 40.13 -30.80 28.48
CA THR A 3 38.67 -30.89 28.60
C THR A 3 38.03 -30.71 27.22
N SER A 4 37.39 -31.76 26.71
CA SER A 4 36.75 -31.82 25.40
C SER A 4 35.49 -30.94 25.32
N SER A 5 35.47 -29.95 24.44
CA SER A 5 34.28 -29.17 24.08
C SER A 5 33.32 -30.01 23.23
N GLY A 6 32.34 -30.65 23.86
CA GLY A 6 31.30 -31.42 23.17
C GLY A 6 30.38 -30.54 22.33
N THR A 7 30.30 -30.82 21.03
CA THR A 7 29.38 -30.19 20.07
C THR A 7 27.93 -30.47 20.46
N LYS A 8 27.21 -29.46 20.97
CA LYS A 8 25.78 -29.56 21.32
C LYS A 8 24.94 -29.73 20.05
N LYS A 9 24.32 -30.90 19.86
CA LYS A 9 23.34 -31.15 18.78
C LYS A 9 22.18 -30.17 18.90
N LYS A 10 21.88 -29.42 17.82
CA LYS A 10 20.72 -28.50 17.76
C LYS A 10 19.43 -29.30 18.02
N ARG A 11 18.66 -28.94 19.05
CA ARG A 11 17.36 -29.55 19.34
C ARG A 11 16.39 -29.18 18.21
N VAL A 12 16.02 -30.17 17.40
CA VAL A 12 14.95 -30.01 16.41
C VAL A 12 13.62 -30.02 17.17
N ARG A 13 12.86 -28.93 17.10
CA ARG A 13 11.50 -28.87 17.66
C ARG A 13 10.56 -29.65 16.76
N THR A 14 9.95 -30.70 17.28
CA THR A 14 8.90 -31.45 16.59
C THR A 14 7.58 -30.70 16.75
N TRP A 15 7.04 -30.16 15.65
CA TRP A 15 5.76 -29.45 15.66
C TRP A 15 4.60 -30.40 15.98
N THR A 16 3.79 -30.06 16.98
CA THR A 16 2.61 -30.86 17.36
C THR A 16 1.53 -30.76 16.26
N ALA A 17 0.57 -31.68 16.28
CA ALA A 17 -0.54 -31.65 15.32
C ALA A 17 -1.41 -30.40 15.50
N GLU A 18 -1.60 -29.97 16.73
CA GLU A 18 -2.32 -28.75 17.09
C GLU A 18 -1.61 -27.50 16.59
N GLU A 19 -0.29 -27.38 16.80
CA GLU A 19 0.48 -26.24 16.30
C GLU A 19 0.45 -26.18 14.75
N ARG A 20 0.52 -27.34 14.07
CA ARG A 20 0.36 -27.41 12.62
C ARG A 20 -1.04 -26.98 12.17
N ALA A 21 -2.08 -27.36 12.90
CA ALA A 21 -3.45 -26.94 12.61
C ALA A 21 -3.61 -25.41 12.78
N ALA A 22 -3.12 -24.85 13.89
CA ALA A 22 -3.12 -23.42 14.14
C ALA A 22 -2.38 -22.65 13.04
N HIS A 23 -1.19 -23.12 12.63
CA HIS A 23 -0.43 -22.51 11.53
C HIS A 23 -1.20 -22.53 10.21
N ARG A 24 -1.92 -23.61 9.88
CA ARG A 24 -2.76 -23.67 8.66
C ARG A 24 -3.88 -22.65 8.69
N VAL A 25 -4.55 -22.47 9.83
CA VAL A 25 -5.61 -21.48 10.01
C VAL A 25 -5.05 -20.06 9.86
N PHE A 26 -3.94 -19.76 10.52
CA PHE A 26 -3.26 -18.47 10.43
C PHE A 26 -2.86 -18.13 8.99
N GLU A 27 -2.17 -19.05 8.32
CA GLU A 27 -1.69 -18.84 6.96
C GLU A 27 -2.86 -18.69 5.97
N LYS A 28 -3.98 -19.41 6.17
CA LYS A 28 -5.19 -19.24 5.37
C LYS A 28 -5.76 -17.82 5.55
N SER A 29 -5.92 -17.37 6.78
CA SER A 29 -6.39 -16.01 7.10
C SER A 29 -5.50 -14.93 6.46
N ARG A 30 -4.17 -15.09 6.54
CA ARG A 30 -3.21 -14.17 5.90
C ARG A 30 -3.40 -14.08 4.39
N ARG A 31 -3.62 -15.22 3.71
CA ARG A 31 -3.84 -15.26 2.27
C ARG A 31 -5.17 -14.65 1.85
N GLU A 32 -6.23 -14.89 2.63
CA GLU A 32 -7.55 -14.31 2.41
C GLU A 32 -7.48 -12.78 2.53
N ALA A 33 -6.90 -12.26 3.60
CA ALA A 33 -6.71 -10.82 3.79
C ALA A 33 -5.88 -10.18 2.65
N PHE A 34 -4.80 -10.82 2.21
CA PHE A 34 -4.01 -10.34 1.07
C PHE A 34 -4.83 -10.32 -0.22
N ASN A 35 -5.62 -11.37 -0.48
CA ASN A 35 -6.46 -11.42 -1.68
C ASN A 35 -7.55 -10.34 -1.64
N ASP A 36 -8.16 -10.08 -0.47
CA ASP A 36 -9.14 -9.01 -0.31
C ASP A 36 -8.52 -7.65 -0.65
N SER A 37 -7.31 -7.36 -0.15
CA SER A 37 -6.57 -6.13 -0.50
C SER A 37 -6.29 -6.02 -2.01
N MET A 38 -5.98 -7.13 -2.68
CA MET A 38 -5.77 -7.15 -4.13
C MET A 38 -7.06 -6.83 -4.90
N ILE A 39 -8.20 -7.35 -4.44
CA ILE A 39 -9.51 -7.03 -5.05
C ILE A 39 -9.87 -5.57 -4.82
N ASP A 40 -9.65 -5.03 -3.63
CA ASP A 40 -9.88 -3.62 -3.35
C ASP A 40 -9.01 -2.71 -4.23
N LEU A 41 -7.73 -3.03 -4.38
CA LEU A 41 -6.85 -2.29 -5.28
C LEU A 41 -7.37 -2.33 -6.73
N ALA A 42 -7.84 -3.48 -7.20
CA ALA A 42 -8.37 -3.64 -8.56
C ALA A 42 -9.60 -2.75 -8.83
N ARG A 43 -10.46 -2.51 -7.83
CA ARG A 43 -11.65 -1.65 -7.95
C ARG A 43 -11.31 -0.19 -8.28
N HIS A 44 -10.12 0.27 -7.90
CA HIS A 44 -9.66 1.64 -8.17
C HIS A 44 -8.97 1.79 -9.52
N ILE A 45 -8.86 0.74 -10.33
CA ILE A 45 -8.11 0.74 -11.59
C ILE A 45 -9.09 0.73 -12.78
N PRO A 46 -9.30 1.86 -13.47
CA PRO A 46 -10.27 1.93 -14.56
C PRO A 46 -10.00 0.94 -15.71
N SER A 47 -8.73 0.66 -16.00
CA SER A 47 -8.35 -0.28 -17.06
C SER A 47 -8.75 -1.74 -16.77
N LEU A 48 -9.10 -2.07 -15.52
CA LEU A 48 -9.51 -3.41 -15.11
C LEU A 48 -11.03 -3.56 -14.95
N ALA A 49 -11.82 -2.50 -15.12
CA ALA A 49 -13.26 -2.52 -14.86
C ALA A 49 -14.03 -3.58 -15.68
N GLY A 50 -13.58 -3.87 -16.90
CA GLY A 50 -14.18 -4.89 -17.78
C GLY A 50 -13.53 -6.28 -17.70
N THR A 51 -12.51 -6.46 -16.86
CA THR A 51 -11.68 -7.69 -16.87
C THR A 51 -12.36 -8.82 -16.10
N ARG A 52 -12.77 -9.88 -16.81
CA ARG A 52 -13.48 -11.03 -16.21
C ARG A 52 -12.61 -11.89 -15.27
N ARG A 53 -11.32 -12.03 -15.56
CA ARG A 53 -10.38 -12.84 -14.75
C ARG A 53 -9.18 -11.99 -14.38
N LEU A 54 -9.09 -11.64 -13.10
CA LEU A 54 -7.97 -10.86 -12.58
C LEU A 54 -6.83 -11.80 -12.16
N ASN A 55 -5.59 -11.36 -12.43
CA ASN A 55 -4.38 -11.97 -11.90
C ASN A 55 -3.66 -10.96 -10.99
N LYS A 56 -2.95 -11.44 -9.96
CA LYS A 56 -2.17 -10.62 -9.03
C LYS A 56 -1.19 -9.70 -9.77
N HIS A 57 -0.46 -10.25 -10.75
CA HIS A 57 0.48 -9.47 -11.57
C HIS A 57 -0.21 -8.34 -12.32
N MET A 58 -1.34 -8.62 -12.98
CA MET A 58 -2.10 -7.61 -13.72
C MET A 58 -2.56 -6.48 -12.81
N ILE A 59 -3.07 -6.80 -11.63
CA ILE A 59 -3.51 -5.78 -10.67
C ILE A 59 -2.33 -4.88 -10.29
N VAL A 60 -1.18 -5.46 -9.93
CA VAL A 60 0.01 -4.69 -9.56
C VAL A 60 0.50 -3.83 -10.73
N GLU A 61 0.66 -4.41 -11.92
CA GLU A 61 1.19 -3.69 -13.08
C GLU A 61 0.29 -2.54 -13.52
N HIS A 62 -1.01 -2.79 -13.66
CA HIS A 62 -1.95 -1.73 -14.00
C HIS A 62 -2.08 -0.69 -12.88
N SER A 63 -1.87 -1.07 -11.61
CA SER A 63 -1.82 -0.10 -10.51
C SER A 63 -0.61 0.82 -10.64
N ILE A 64 0.57 0.29 -10.93
CA ILE A 64 1.80 1.08 -11.11
C ILE A 64 1.61 2.05 -12.27
N ALA A 65 1.13 1.57 -13.41
CA ALA A 65 0.86 2.40 -14.59
C ALA A 65 -0.14 3.52 -14.28
N ARG A 66 -1.20 3.23 -13.50
CA ARG A 66 -2.17 4.24 -13.07
C ARG A 66 -1.54 5.32 -12.19
N HIS A 67 -0.75 4.95 -11.19
CA HIS A 67 -0.10 5.92 -10.30
C HIS A 67 0.88 6.82 -11.07
N GLN A 68 1.67 6.24 -11.97
CA GLN A 68 2.57 7.00 -12.86
C GLN A 68 1.80 7.99 -13.73
N LYS A 69 0.73 7.54 -14.38
CA LYS A 69 -0.13 8.40 -15.21
C LYS A 69 -0.79 9.51 -14.40
N GLN A 70 -1.32 9.19 -13.22
CA GLN A 70 -1.97 10.18 -12.35
C GLN A 70 -0.97 11.26 -11.92
N ARG A 71 0.27 10.88 -11.59
CA ARG A 71 1.33 11.84 -11.29
C ARG A 71 1.66 12.75 -12.48
N GLN A 72 1.82 12.18 -13.67
CA GLN A 72 2.08 12.98 -14.88
C GLN A 72 0.96 14.00 -15.14
N LEU A 73 -0.30 13.60 -14.93
CA LEU A 73 -1.45 14.50 -15.05
C LEU A 73 -1.41 15.61 -14.00
N CYS A 74 -1.08 15.30 -12.74
CA CYS A 74 -0.92 16.30 -11.69
C CYS A 74 0.17 17.31 -12.03
N LEU A 75 1.35 16.86 -12.49
CA LEU A 75 2.45 17.75 -12.90
C LEU A 75 2.07 18.62 -14.10
N SER A 76 1.36 18.05 -15.08
CA SER A 76 0.88 18.81 -16.24
C SER A 76 -0.14 19.88 -15.84
N ALA A 77 -1.07 19.53 -14.94
CA ALA A 77 -2.05 20.47 -14.41
C ALA A 77 -1.39 21.58 -13.57
N LEU A 78 -0.35 21.23 -12.79
CA LEU A 78 0.44 22.18 -12.04
C LEU A 78 1.15 23.19 -12.95
N ALA A 79 1.83 22.72 -14.00
CA ALA A 79 2.48 23.59 -14.97
C ALA A 79 1.46 24.55 -15.63
N GLY A 80 0.27 24.04 -15.98
CA GLY A 80 -0.83 24.88 -16.49
C GLY A 80 -1.32 25.91 -15.47
N ALA A 81 -1.45 25.53 -14.20
CA ALA A 81 -1.86 26.45 -13.14
C ALA A 81 -0.82 27.55 -12.90
N GLN A 82 0.47 27.21 -12.90
CA GLN A 82 1.56 28.19 -12.78
C GLN A 82 1.57 29.19 -13.94
N ALA A 83 1.33 28.73 -15.17
CA ALA A 83 1.23 29.61 -16.33
C ALA A 83 0.06 30.60 -16.19
N LEU A 84 -1.12 30.14 -15.73
CA LEU A 84 -2.27 31.01 -15.47
C LEU A 84 -2.01 32.01 -14.34
N ILE A 85 -1.29 31.61 -13.29
CA ILE A 85 -0.89 32.53 -12.21
C ILE A 85 0.05 33.61 -12.74
N ALA A 86 1.01 33.24 -13.60
CA ALA A 86 1.93 34.17 -14.22
C ALA A 86 1.18 35.18 -15.09
N GLU A 87 0.32 34.71 -16.00
CA GLU A 87 -0.52 35.57 -16.85
C GLU A 87 -1.42 36.49 -16.01
N ARG A 88 -2.04 35.97 -14.95
CA ARG A 88 -2.83 36.78 -14.01
C ARG A 88 -1.99 37.88 -13.39
N ASN A 89 -0.77 37.59 -12.96
CA ASN A 89 0.13 38.55 -12.34
C ASN A 89 0.56 39.63 -13.35
N GLU A 90 0.85 39.25 -14.60
CA GLU A 90 1.17 40.18 -15.69
C GLU A 90 0.01 41.13 -15.97
N LEU A 91 -1.20 40.59 -16.17
CA LEU A 91 -2.41 41.40 -16.36
C LEU A 91 -2.68 42.30 -15.16
N LEU A 92 -2.48 41.82 -13.93
CA LEU A 92 -2.65 42.64 -12.73
C LEU A 92 -1.67 43.81 -12.71
N ALA A 93 -0.42 43.57 -13.09
CA ALA A 93 0.60 44.61 -13.19
C ALA A 93 0.23 45.65 -14.25
N GLU A 94 -0.20 45.24 -15.44
CA GLU A 94 -0.66 46.16 -16.48
C GLU A 94 -1.83 46.99 -16.01
N VAL A 95 -2.89 46.37 -15.47
CA VAL A 95 -4.07 47.10 -14.98
C VAL A 95 -3.69 48.08 -13.87
N ASN A 96 -2.75 47.72 -13.00
CA ASN A 96 -2.25 48.61 -11.97
C ASN A 96 -1.45 49.78 -12.54
N GLN A 97 -0.63 49.57 -13.59
CA GLN A 97 0.03 50.66 -14.32
C GLN A 97 -1.00 51.63 -14.92
N TRP A 98 -2.05 51.11 -15.55
CA TRP A 98 -3.14 51.93 -16.09
C TRP A 98 -3.84 52.73 -14.99
N ARG A 99 -4.15 52.11 -13.84
CA ARG A 99 -4.77 52.79 -12.68
C ARG A 99 -3.92 53.93 -12.11
N THR A 100 -2.60 53.74 -12.06
CA THR A 100 -1.68 54.82 -11.67
C THR A 100 -1.71 55.96 -12.68
N ALA A 101 -1.66 55.65 -13.99
CA ALA A 101 -1.64 56.65 -15.06
C ALA A 101 -2.96 57.43 -15.20
N SER A 102 -4.11 56.82 -14.88
CA SER A 102 -5.46 57.37 -15.08
C SER A 102 -6.01 58.18 -13.89
N GLY A 103 -5.14 58.64 -12.98
CA GLY A 103 -5.53 59.53 -11.89
C GLY A 103 -5.36 58.95 -10.48
N GLY A 104 -4.46 57.96 -10.31
CA GLY A 104 -4.12 57.44 -8.98
C GLY A 104 -5.21 56.58 -8.35
N LEU A 105 -5.94 55.79 -9.15
CA LEU A 105 -6.90 54.83 -8.63
C LEU A 105 -6.20 53.79 -7.73
N PRO A 106 -6.89 53.25 -6.71
CA PRO A 106 -6.30 52.27 -5.80
C PRO A 106 -5.83 51.02 -6.54
N LEU A 107 -4.63 50.56 -6.20
CA LEU A 107 -4.03 49.35 -6.75
C LEU A 107 -4.86 48.12 -6.36
N ARG A 108 -4.91 47.14 -7.26
CA ARG A 108 -5.51 45.83 -6.97
C ARG A 108 -4.43 44.85 -6.59
N GLU A 109 -4.76 44.03 -5.61
CA GLU A 109 -3.94 42.90 -5.21
C GLU A 109 -4.55 41.59 -5.71
N ALA A 110 -3.67 40.64 -5.98
CA ALA A 110 -4.01 39.28 -6.27
C ALA A 110 -4.68 38.64 -5.05
N ALA A 111 -5.79 37.91 -5.27
CA ALA A 111 -6.30 37.02 -4.24
C ALA A 111 -5.24 35.95 -3.91
N PRO A 112 -5.08 35.58 -2.63
CA PRO A 112 -4.17 34.52 -2.24
C PRO A 112 -4.58 33.20 -2.88
N GLU A 113 -3.59 32.37 -3.18
CA GLU A 113 -3.80 31.04 -3.72
C GLU A 113 -4.58 30.18 -2.73
N GLY A 114 -5.54 29.40 -3.24
CA GLY A 114 -6.31 28.48 -2.41
C GLY A 114 -5.45 27.32 -1.92
N GLN A 115 -5.83 26.75 -0.77
CA GLN A 115 -5.09 25.66 -0.12
C GLN A 115 -4.84 24.46 -1.05
N LEU A 116 -5.81 24.08 -1.88
CA LEU A 116 -5.67 22.98 -2.83
C LEU A 116 -4.60 23.23 -3.90
N LEU A 117 -4.41 24.48 -4.31
CA LEU A 117 -3.37 24.84 -5.28
C LEU A 117 -1.99 24.78 -4.63
N GLN A 118 -1.87 25.20 -3.37
CA GLN A 118 -0.63 25.07 -2.60
C GLN A 118 -0.26 23.60 -2.39
N GLU A 119 -1.24 22.75 -2.07
CA GLU A 119 -1.03 21.30 -1.98
C GLU A 119 -0.57 20.71 -3.31
N LEU A 120 -1.19 21.12 -4.43
CA LEU A 120 -0.76 20.69 -5.76
C LEU A 120 0.67 21.14 -6.09
N ILE A 121 1.05 22.38 -5.75
CA ILE A 121 2.43 22.88 -5.91
C ILE A 121 3.40 22.03 -5.08
N ALA A 122 3.02 21.64 -3.87
CA ALA A 122 3.85 20.79 -3.03
C ALA A 122 4.10 19.39 -3.63
N THR A 123 3.20 18.86 -4.47
CA THR A 123 3.36 17.54 -5.10
C THR A 123 4.57 17.44 -6.03
N GLU A 124 5.07 18.56 -6.56
CA GLU A 124 6.27 18.60 -7.39
C GLU A 124 7.52 18.16 -6.61
N ASN A 125 7.55 18.49 -5.32
CA ASN A 125 8.68 18.25 -4.42
C ASN A 125 8.57 16.91 -3.65
N GLU A 126 7.60 16.06 -4.01
CA GLU A 126 7.48 14.74 -3.39
C GLU A 126 8.70 13.87 -3.70
N THR A 127 9.34 13.38 -2.64
CA THR A 127 10.50 12.48 -2.73
C THR A 127 10.05 11.04 -2.79
N PHE A 128 10.54 10.30 -3.78
CA PHE A 128 10.22 8.88 -3.97
C PHE A 128 11.44 8.06 -3.60
N ALA A 129 11.22 7.01 -2.81
CA ALA A 129 12.29 6.12 -2.38
C ALA A 129 12.92 5.41 -3.59
N SER A 130 14.26 5.39 -3.61
CA SER A 130 15.05 4.53 -4.49
C SER A 130 15.50 3.31 -3.70
N PHE A 131 15.26 2.13 -4.22
CA PHE A 131 15.63 0.86 -3.59
C PHE A 131 16.69 0.15 -4.47
N PRO A 132 17.96 0.61 -4.46
CA PRO A 132 19.00 0.08 -5.34
C PRO A 132 19.28 -1.41 -5.11
N ASN A 133 19.11 -1.90 -3.88
CA ASN A 133 19.34 -3.30 -3.51
C ASN A 133 18.07 -4.17 -3.60
N GLY A 134 16.95 -3.63 -4.10
CA GLY A 134 15.70 -4.36 -4.23
C GLY A 134 15.08 -4.78 -2.88
N PHE A 135 14.51 -5.98 -2.83
CA PHE A 135 13.84 -6.50 -1.63
C PHE A 135 14.85 -7.16 -0.67
N GLY A 136 14.97 -6.62 0.54
CA GLY A 136 15.50 -7.37 1.69
C GLY A 136 16.90 -7.00 2.23
N ASP A 137 17.66 -6.11 1.57
CA ASP A 137 18.99 -5.73 2.05
C ASP A 137 18.95 -4.56 3.04
N ASN A 138 18.53 -4.86 4.26
CA ASN A 138 18.97 -4.18 5.48
C ASN A 138 19.50 -5.25 6.44
N ALA A 139 20.51 -6.02 6.01
CA ALA A 139 21.29 -6.80 6.96
C ALA A 139 22.22 -5.82 7.70
N PRO A 140 22.21 -5.75 9.04
CA PRO A 140 23.20 -4.97 9.75
C PRO A 140 24.58 -5.53 9.41
N GLU A 141 25.43 -4.66 8.92
CA GLU A 141 26.86 -4.90 8.74
C GLU A 141 27.43 -5.28 10.12
N GLU A 142 28.24 -6.33 10.15
CA GLU A 142 28.99 -6.91 11.28
C GLU A 142 28.32 -8.05 12.08
N GLY A 143 28.81 -9.27 11.80
CA GLY A 143 28.54 -10.48 12.56
C GLY A 143 29.31 -11.68 12.00
N SER A 144 30.64 -11.58 12.05
CA SER A 144 31.63 -12.62 11.73
C SER A 144 31.22 -14.06 12.10
N GLY A 145 31.46 -15.02 11.19
CA GLY A 145 31.21 -16.43 11.45
C GLY A 145 31.60 -17.39 10.31
N ASP A 146 32.88 -17.38 9.94
CA ASP A 146 33.64 -18.43 9.22
C ASP A 146 32.86 -19.39 8.29
N ASP A 147 32.77 -19.01 7.01
CA ASP A 147 32.59 -19.95 5.90
C ASP A 147 33.96 -20.52 5.49
N GLN A 148 34.49 -21.49 6.25
CA GLN A 148 35.62 -22.30 5.78
C GLN A 148 35.16 -23.52 4.98
N TYR A 149 35.18 -23.31 3.67
CA TYR A 149 35.53 -24.22 2.59
C TYR A 149 36.19 -25.57 3.02
N TYR A 150 35.53 -26.69 2.71
CA TYR A 150 36.22 -27.94 2.36
C TYR A 150 35.55 -28.65 1.16
N LYS A 151 36.42 -29.01 0.22
CA LYS A 151 36.23 -29.77 -1.01
C LYS A 151 36.03 -31.27 -0.75
N ASP A 152 35.46 -31.93 -1.77
CA ASP A 152 35.37 -33.38 -2.06
C ASP A 152 34.49 -34.23 -1.12
N SER A 153 33.46 -34.95 -1.57
CA SER A 153 33.34 -35.75 -2.80
C SER A 153 31.86 -36.14 -3.08
N ALA A 154 31.51 -36.18 -4.37
CA ALA A 154 30.38 -36.82 -5.07
C ALA A 154 29.06 -37.19 -4.33
N LEU A 155 27.92 -36.60 -4.77
CA LEU A 155 26.64 -37.23 -5.20
C LEU A 155 25.45 -36.21 -5.20
N PRO A 156 24.37 -36.39 -6.00
CA PRO A 156 23.54 -35.29 -6.51
C PRO A 156 22.40 -34.83 -5.56
N ARG A 157 22.08 -33.53 -5.63
CA ARG A 157 20.99 -32.83 -4.89
C ARG A 157 19.60 -33.34 -5.27
N PRO A 158 18.61 -33.21 -4.36
CA PRO A 158 17.56 -32.23 -4.67
C PRO A 158 17.03 -31.39 -3.48
N ARG A 159 16.64 -30.16 -3.87
CA ARG A 159 15.61 -29.24 -3.32
C ARG A 159 15.81 -28.58 -1.94
N ASN A 160 16.24 -27.32 -2.07
CA ASN A 160 16.02 -26.18 -1.19
C ASN A 160 14.66 -26.21 -0.46
N VAL A 161 14.70 -26.15 0.87
CA VAL A 161 13.73 -25.43 1.69
C VAL A 161 14.50 -24.44 2.55
N ALA A 162 14.46 -23.17 2.14
CA ALA A 162 14.99 -22.06 2.91
C ALA A 162 14.30 -22.03 4.29
N ARG A 163 15.09 -22.03 5.35
CA ARG A 163 14.64 -21.84 6.72
C ARG A 163 14.47 -20.34 6.95
N TYR A 164 13.24 -19.85 6.91
CA TYR A 164 12.91 -18.53 7.46
C TYR A 164 12.73 -18.68 8.96
N SER A 165 13.68 -18.17 9.74
CA SER A 165 13.48 -17.89 11.16
C SER A 165 12.73 -16.57 11.24
N VAL A 166 11.41 -16.62 11.45
CA VAL A 166 10.62 -15.45 11.79
C VAL A 166 10.58 -15.42 13.32
N ASP A 167 11.15 -14.38 13.92
CA ASP A 167 10.93 -14.08 15.33
C ASP A 167 9.43 -13.78 15.52
N ILE A 168 8.71 -14.79 15.99
CA ILE A 168 7.30 -14.70 16.37
C ILE A 168 7.27 -13.98 17.73
N PRO A 169 6.69 -12.77 17.85
CA PRO A 169 6.45 -12.20 19.17
C PRO A 169 5.50 -13.11 19.96
N PRO A 170 5.70 -13.27 21.28
CA PRO A 170 4.87 -14.17 22.08
C PRO A 170 3.39 -13.74 21.98
N PRO A 171 2.45 -14.71 21.92
CA PRO A 171 1.04 -14.39 21.86
C PRO A 171 0.62 -13.61 23.12
N ASP A 172 -0.04 -12.48 22.91
CA ASP A 172 -0.68 -11.69 23.95
C ASP A 172 -1.62 -12.60 24.78
N PRO A 173 -1.35 -12.77 26.09
CA PRO A 173 -2.13 -13.67 26.96
C PRO A 173 -3.57 -13.17 27.20
N SER A 174 -3.92 -11.96 26.77
CA SER A 174 -5.26 -11.38 27.02
C SER A 174 -6.33 -11.81 26.00
N GLY A 175 -5.97 -12.37 24.85
CA GLY A 175 -6.95 -12.74 23.81
C GLY A 175 -7.70 -11.53 23.20
N ALA A 176 -7.30 -10.30 23.54
CA ALA A 176 -7.93 -9.06 23.10
C ALA A 176 -7.90 -8.88 21.57
N PHE A 177 -6.85 -9.37 20.91
CA PHE A 177 -6.74 -9.32 19.45
C PHE A 177 -7.79 -10.21 18.74
N TYR A 178 -8.11 -11.37 19.30
CA TYR A 178 -9.12 -12.28 18.76
C TYR A 178 -10.55 -11.73 18.94
N LEU A 179 -10.82 -11.03 20.06
CA LEU A 179 -12.09 -10.36 20.31
C LEU A 179 -12.33 -9.17 19.36
N LEU A 180 -11.29 -8.38 19.05
CA LEU A 180 -11.39 -7.22 18.16
C LEU A 180 -11.66 -7.64 16.70
N VAL A 181 -10.99 -8.70 16.22
CA VAL A 181 -11.21 -9.23 14.87
C VAL A 181 -12.59 -9.88 14.73
N SER A 182 -13.05 -10.61 15.76
CA SER A 182 -14.42 -11.15 15.79
C SER A 182 -15.50 -10.05 15.84
N GLN A 183 -15.29 -8.96 16.60
CA GLN A 183 -16.23 -7.85 16.63
C GLN A 183 -16.34 -7.11 15.29
N ARG A 184 -15.24 -6.96 14.54
CA ARG A 184 -15.30 -6.35 13.19
C ARG A 184 -16.09 -7.20 12.19
N LYS A 185 -15.96 -8.54 12.27
CA LYS A 185 -16.71 -9.47 11.40
C LYS A 185 -18.21 -9.47 11.71
N ALA A 186 -18.60 -9.33 12.98
CA ALA A 186 -20.01 -9.23 13.40
C ALA A 186 -20.68 -7.92 12.94
N ARG A 187 -19.97 -6.77 12.98
CA ARG A 187 -20.51 -5.48 12.50
C ARG A 187 -20.72 -5.45 10.99
N HIS A 188 -19.85 -6.11 10.21
CA HIS A 188 -20.01 -6.20 8.76
C HIS A 188 -21.20 -7.09 8.34
N MET A 189 -21.52 -8.12 9.13
CA MET A 189 -22.70 -8.96 8.91
C MET A 189 -24.01 -8.23 9.23
N ALA A 190 -24.04 -7.41 10.28
CA ALA A 190 -25.24 -6.65 10.67
C ALA A 190 -25.63 -5.56 9.64
N LEU A 191 -24.65 -4.93 8.98
CA LEU A 191 -24.91 -3.92 7.95
C LEU A 191 -25.38 -4.51 6.61
N SER A 192 -25.14 -5.80 6.37
CA SER A 192 -25.57 -6.50 5.15
C SER A 192 -27.01 -7.02 5.24
N SER A 193 -27.61 -7.09 6.43
CA SER A 193 -28.94 -7.69 6.63
C SER A 193 -30.11 -6.70 6.52
N ASN A 194 -29.86 -5.39 6.39
CA ASN A 194 -30.91 -4.36 6.43
C ASN A 194 -31.34 -3.84 5.04
N ARG A 195 -31.14 -4.62 3.96
CA ARG A 195 -31.38 -4.18 2.57
C ARG A 195 -32.42 -5.00 1.80
N GLN A 196 -33.37 -5.61 2.49
CA GLN A 196 -34.49 -6.34 1.88
C GLN A 196 -35.81 -5.99 2.58
N GLN A 197 -36.45 -4.93 2.09
CA GLN A 197 -37.91 -4.80 2.10
C GLN A 197 -38.34 -4.57 0.64
N PRO A 198 -39.19 -5.43 0.05
CA PRO A 198 -39.78 -5.15 -1.25
C PRO A 198 -40.96 -4.18 -1.09
N GLU A 199 -40.93 -3.05 -1.79
CA GLU A 199 -42.12 -2.19 -1.95
C GLU A 199 -43.17 -2.94 -2.79
N MET A 200 -44.30 -3.22 -2.15
CA MET A 200 -45.52 -3.74 -2.80
C MET A 200 -46.23 -2.58 -3.50
N ILE A 201 -46.01 -2.43 -4.80
CA ILE A 201 -46.76 -1.50 -5.65
C ILE A 201 -48.15 -2.10 -5.89
N TYR A 202 -49.17 -1.53 -5.25
CA TYR A 202 -50.58 -1.81 -5.57
C TYR A 202 -50.95 -1.12 -6.89
N LEU A 203 -51.19 -1.92 -7.94
CA LEU A 203 -51.85 -1.47 -9.16
C LEU A 203 -53.36 -1.36 -8.91
N SER A 204 -53.91 -0.16 -9.00
CA SER A 204 -55.35 0.10 -8.98
C SER A 204 -55.96 -0.14 -10.37
N PRO A 205 -57.16 -0.75 -10.49
CA PRO A 205 -57.82 -0.93 -11.78
C PRO A 205 -58.51 0.37 -12.24
N ARG A 206 -58.31 0.72 -13.51
CA ARG A 206 -59.05 1.79 -14.21
C ARG A 206 -60.45 1.29 -14.57
N ALA A 207 -61.47 2.03 -14.19
CA ALA A 207 -62.79 2.04 -14.82
C ALA A 207 -63.04 3.46 -15.36
#